data_AF-A0A2T1HUP2-F1
#
_entry.id   AF-A0A2T1HUP2-F1
#
_cell.length_a   1.000
_cell.length_b   1.000
_cell.length_c   1.000
_cell.angle_alpha   90.00
_cell.angle_beta   90.00
_cell.angle_gamma   90.00
#
_symmetry.space_group_name_H-M   'P 1'
#
loop_
_entity.id
_entity.type
_entity.pdbx_description
1 polymer ?
#
loop_
_entity_poly.entity_id
_entity_poly.type
_entity_poly.pdbx_seq_one_letter_code
_entity_poly.pdbx_strand_id
1 'polypeptide(L)'
;MQEASKADAARTEAALGQVETGALRRHSSHHVRHSRRHHRHGGHHARVSAVETGSVAEQAASAAAEQQPVRGKALGYASQARGGLKDLIAKHAAANGVPFALADAVVRIESRYNPGASNGGAVGLMQIKPQTARGLGYSGGAAGLKNPETNLTYGMKYLAQAYRMSGGSTCATVMRYQSGHYARRASAANRAYCGKAQSIMASAS
;
A
#
# COMPACT_ATOMS: atom_id res chain seq x y z
N MET A 1 5.13 58.84 20.60
CA MET A 1 5.05 60.05 19.76
C MET A 1 6.12 59.85 18.68
N GLN A 2 5.75 59.40 17.46
CA GLN A 2 5.47 60.26 16.29
C GLN A 2 6.76 61.01 15.85
N GLU A 3 7.25 60.98 14.61
CA GLU A 3 6.65 60.74 13.30
C GLU A 3 7.70 60.30 12.26
N ALA A 4 7.18 59.72 11.18
CA ALA A 4 7.87 59.49 9.92
C ALA A 4 7.96 60.76 9.06
N SER A 5 8.95 60.81 8.16
CA SER A 5 8.88 61.57 6.90
C SER A 5 9.78 60.85 5.89
N LYS A 6 9.22 60.03 4.97
CA LYS A 6 8.70 60.37 3.63
C LYS A 6 9.78 60.89 2.65
N ALA A 7 10.03 60.01 1.68
CA ALA A 7 10.01 60.30 0.23
C ALA A 7 11.13 61.16 -0.37
N ASP A 8 12.06 60.46 -1.03
CA ASP A 8 12.58 60.79 -2.36
C ASP A 8 12.42 59.47 -3.14
N ALA A 9 11.42 59.30 -4.01
CA ALA A 9 11.47 59.67 -5.44
C ALA A 9 12.67 59.01 -6.15
N ALA A 10 12.58 58.42 -7.33
CA ALA A 10 11.53 57.98 -8.23
C ALA A 10 12.27 57.19 -9.33
N ARG A 11 11.57 56.25 -9.99
CA ARG A 11 11.76 55.85 -11.39
C ARG A 11 13.04 55.08 -11.77
N THR A 12 12.85 53.82 -12.19
CA THR A 12 13.10 53.43 -13.60
C THR A 12 12.14 52.29 -13.96
N GLU A 13 11.21 52.58 -14.87
CA GLU A 13 10.29 51.60 -15.48
C GLU A 13 10.84 51.04 -16.80
N ALA A 14 10.25 49.91 -17.20
CA ALA A 14 9.93 49.49 -18.57
C ALA A 14 10.91 48.61 -19.38
N ALA A 15 10.48 47.36 -19.62
CA ALA A 15 10.40 46.68 -20.94
C ALA A 15 9.67 45.33 -20.71
N LEU A 16 8.36 45.22 -20.94
CA LEU A 16 7.67 44.90 -22.21
C LEU A 16 8.15 43.60 -22.89
N GLY A 17 7.22 42.66 -23.06
CA GLY A 17 7.44 41.45 -23.87
C GLY A 17 6.38 40.36 -23.70
N GLN A 18 5.09 40.71 -23.83
CA GLN A 18 4.05 39.73 -24.13
C GLN A 18 4.24 39.24 -25.57
N VAL A 19 4.20 37.91 -25.78
CA VAL A 19 3.98 37.34 -27.12
C VAL A 19 2.79 36.39 -27.03
N GLU A 20 1.82 36.71 -27.86
CA GLU A 20 0.53 36.08 -28.04
C GLU A 20 0.56 34.76 -28.82
N THR A 21 -0.47 33.95 -28.56
CA THR A 21 -1.26 33.12 -29.50
C THR A 21 -0.59 31.97 -30.27
N GLY A 22 -1.19 30.78 -30.13
CA GLY A 22 -0.96 29.63 -31.00
C GLY A 22 -2.06 28.59 -30.82
N ALA A 23 -3.13 28.73 -31.59
CA ALA A 23 -4.30 27.87 -31.59
C ALA A 23 -4.08 26.52 -32.29
N LEU A 24 -4.88 25.53 -31.86
CA LEU A 24 -5.47 24.42 -32.65
C LEU A 24 -4.56 23.61 -33.60
N ARG A 25 -4.47 22.30 -33.33
CA ARG A 25 -4.72 21.28 -34.36
C ARG A 25 -5.13 19.94 -33.75
N ARG A 26 -6.31 19.51 -34.16
CA ARG A 26 -6.88 18.16 -34.01
C ARG A 26 -6.11 17.22 -34.94
N HIS A 27 -5.83 16.00 -34.51
CA HIS A 27 -5.76 14.85 -35.41
C HIS A 27 -6.44 13.64 -34.76
N SER A 28 -7.64 13.34 -35.29
CA SER A 28 -8.22 12.01 -35.35
C SER A 28 -7.33 11.08 -36.17
N SER A 29 -7.30 9.80 -35.78
CA SER A 29 -7.02 8.58 -36.58
C SER A 29 -6.65 7.47 -35.58
N HIS A 30 -7.06 6.20 -35.64
CA HIS A 30 -7.89 5.40 -36.53
C HIS A 30 -8.44 4.22 -35.73
N HIS A 31 -9.65 3.78 -36.06
CA HIS A 31 -10.18 2.47 -35.73
C HIS A 31 -9.27 1.33 -36.23
N VAL A 32 -9.10 0.28 -35.42
CA VAL A 32 -9.04 -1.10 -35.95
C VAL A 32 -9.94 -1.98 -35.08
N ARG A 33 -11.07 -2.38 -35.65
CA ARG A 33 -11.90 -3.49 -35.18
C ARG A 33 -11.26 -4.78 -35.71
N HIS A 34 -10.90 -5.70 -34.83
CA HIS A 34 -10.71 -7.10 -35.23
C HIS A 34 -11.96 -7.90 -34.90
N SER A 35 -12.83 -7.99 -35.89
CA SER A 35 -13.82 -9.05 -36.00
C SER A 35 -13.10 -10.33 -36.42
N ARG A 36 -13.12 -11.38 -35.59
CA ARG A 36 -12.98 -12.76 -36.08
C ARG A 36 -14.08 -13.62 -35.48
N ARG A 37 -14.90 -14.09 -36.41
CA ARG A 37 -16.02 -15.00 -36.27
C ARG A 37 -15.52 -16.43 -36.47
N HIS A 38 -16.21 -17.35 -35.79
CA HIS A 38 -16.47 -18.75 -36.11
C HIS A 38 -15.30 -19.74 -36.06
N HIS A 39 -15.44 -20.77 -35.21
CA HIS A 39 -15.56 -22.15 -35.69
C HIS A 39 -16.49 -22.97 -34.78
N ARG A 40 -17.39 -23.69 -35.44
CA ARG A 40 -18.35 -24.65 -34.92
C ARG A 40 -17.67 -26.01 -34.71
N HIS A 41 -18.05 -26.73 -33.66
CA HIS A 41 -18.26 -28.19 -33.61
C HIS A 41 -19.27 -28.39 -32.46
N GLY A 42 -20.49 -28.90 -32.69
CA GLY A 42 -20.74 -30.32 -33.01
C GLY A 42 -20.41 -31.12 -31.75
N GLY A 43 -21.31 -31.34 -30.80
CA GLY A 43 -22.53 -32.14 -30.93
C GLY A 43 -22.28 -33.46 -30.18
N HIS A 44 -23.16 -33.82 -29.25
CA HIS A 44 -23.73 -35.16 -29.03
C HIS A 44 -24.31 -35.29 -27.61
N HIS A 45 -25.60 -35.61 -27.63
CA HIS A 45 -26.47 -35.89 -26.51
C HIS A 45 -26.11 -37.23 -25.85
N ALA A 46 -26.22 -37.33 -24.53
CA ALA A 46 -26.55 -38.61 -23.89
C ALA A 46 -27.25 -38.39 -22.53
N ARG A 47 -28.58 -38.55 -22.60
CA ARG A 47 -29.50 -39.21 -21.66
C ARG A 47 -29.48 -38.85 -20.18
N VAL A 48 -30.56 -38.17 -19.82
CA VAL A 48 -31.31 -38.25 -18.55
C VAL A 48 -31.72 -39.68 -18.19
N SER A 49 -31.58 -40.04 -16.92
CA SER A 49 -32.56 -40.88 -16.20
C SER A 49 -32.62 -40.40 -14.75
N ALA A 50 -33.83 -40.06 -14.33
CA ALA A 50 -34.22 -39.64 -12.99
C ALA A 50 -34.54 -40.86 -12.11
N VAL A 51 -35.11 -40.59 -10.92
CA VAL A 51 -35.82 -41.49 -9.97
C VAL A 51 -34.89 -41.97 -8.83
N GLU A 52 -35.15 -41.90 -7.51
CA GLU A 52 -36.29 -41.53 -6.62
C GLU A 52 -35.71 -41.30 -5.18
N THR A 53 -36.14 -40.26 -4.46
CA THR A 53 -36.94 -40.27 -3.19
C THR A 53 -36.61 -41.31 -2.10
N GLY A 54 -36.47 -40.86 -0.84
CA GLY A 54 -36.47 -41.72 0.35
C GLY A 54 -35.81 -41.12 1.60
N SER A 55 -36.64 -40.55 2.49
CA SER A 55 -36.32 -40.17 3.88
C SER A 55 -36.30 -41.42 4.78
N VAL A 56 -35.39 -41.51 5.77
CA VAL A 56 -35.69 -41.62 7.23
C VAL A 56 -34.43 -41.81 8.11
N ALA A 57 -34.43 -41.08 9.23
CA ALA A 57 -34.00 -41.43 10.60
C ALA A 57 -32.62 -42.06 10.90
N GLU A 58 -31.71 -41.23 11.42
CA GLU A 58 -31.33 -41.13 12.85
C GLU A 58 -30.94 -42.37 13.71
N GLN A 59 -29.82 -42.16 14.43
CA GLN A 59 -29.36 -42.70 15.74
C GLN A 59 -28.34 -43.87 15.80
N ALA A 60 -27.10 -43.53 16.19
CA ALA A 60 -26.51 -44.04 17.43
C ALA A 60 -25.37 -43.12 17.91
N ALA A 61 -25.55 -42.55 19.10
CA ALA A 61 -24.61 -41.70 19.82
C ALA A 61 -23.46 -42.50 20.46
N SER A 62 -22.33 -41.84 20.77
CA SER A 62 -21.81 -41.79 22.14
C SER A 62 -20.54 -40.92 22.29
N ALA A 63 -20.51 -40.21 23.42
CA ALA A 63 -19.34 -39.75 24.18
C ALA A 63 -18.57 -38.50 23.72
N ALA A 64 -19.07 -37.36 24.20
CA ALA A 64 -18.34 -36.35 24.98
C ALA A 64 -16.79 -36.30 24.87
N ALA A 65 -16.29 -35.25 24.24
CA ALA A 65 -15.12 -34.52 24.74
C ALA A 65 -15.22 -33.06 24.29
N GLU A 66 -15.55 -32.20 25.24
CA GLU A 66 -15.60 -30.75 25.12
C GLU A 66 -14.23 -30.20 24.70
N GLN A 67 -14.09 -29.86 23.42
CA GLN A 67 -12.85 -29.30 22.88
C GLN A 67 -12.72 -27.83 23.28
N GLN A 68 -12.12 -27.61 24.45
CA GLN A 68 -11.62 -26.31 24.87
C GLN A 68 -10.57 -25.81 23.87
N PRO A 69 -10.57 -24.52 23.49
CA PRO A 69 -9.66 -24.01 22.46
C PRO A 69 -8.22 -24.01 22.98
N VAL A 70 -7.34 -24.76 22.30
CA VAL A 70 -5.90 -24.83 22.53
C VAL A 70 -5.22 -23.47 22.29
N ARG A 71 -5.28 -22.58 23.28
CA ARG A 71 -4.72 -21.23 23.26
C ARG A 71 -3.19 -21.16 23.10
N GLY A 72 -2.46 -22.27 23.23
CA GLY A 72 -0.99 -22.29 23.17
C GLY A 72 -0.38 -22.50 21.77
N LYS A 73 -0.99 -23.34 20.91
CA LYS A 73 -0.36 -23.76 19.64
C LYS A 73 -0.49 -22.68 18.55
N ALA A 74 -1.61 -21.99 18.48
CA ALA A 74 -1.83 -20.88 17.54
C ALA A 74 -0.91 -19.67 17.82
N LEU A 75 -0.57 -19.42 19.10
CA LEU A 75 0.37 -18.36 19.47
C LEU A 75 1.80 -18.67 18.97
N GLY A 76 2.22 -19.94 19.01
CA GLY A 76 3.52 -20.40 18.49
C GLY A 76 3.64 -20.32 16.96
N TYR A 77 2.62 -20.76 16.22
CA TYR A 77 2.63 -20.61 14.75
C TYR A 77 2.63 -19.14 14.33
N ALA A 78 1.85 -18.30 15.02
CA ALA A 78 1.83 -16.88 14.73
C ALA A 78 3.13 -16.17 15.15
N SER A 79 3.85 -16.65 16.16
CA SER A 79 5.17 -16.10 16.52
C SER A 79 6.24 -16.52 15.50
N GLN A 80 6.25 -17.77 15.06
CA GLN A 80 7.16 -18.26 14.01
C GLN A 80 6.90 -17.59 12.66
N ALA A 81 5.63 -17.49 12.25
CA ALA A 81 5.25 -16.78 11.03
C ALA A 81 5.64 -15.29 11.09
N ARG A 82 5.55 -14.67 12.28
CA ARG A 82 6.06 -13.31 12.50
C ARG A 82 7.60 -13.25 12.45
N GLY A 83 8.30 -14.27 12.95
CA GLY A 83 9.75 -14.40 12.82
C GLY A 83 10.18 -14.38 11.36
N GLY A 84 9.63 -15.28 10.54
CA GLY A 84 9.93 -15.32 9.10
C GLY A 84 9.51 -14.05 8.36
N LEU A 85 8.44 -13.38 8.81
CA LEU A 85 8.05 -12.08 8.26
C LEU A 85 9.03 -10.96 8.64
N LYS A 86 9.57 -10.97 9.87
CA LYS A 86 10.59 -10.00 10.30
C LYS A 86 11.88 -10.15 9.50
N ASP A 87 12.28 -11.39 9.19
CA ASP A 87 13.43 -11.63 8.31
C ASP A 87 13.19 -11.07 6.90
N LEU A 88 11.96 -11.20 6.39
CA LEU A 88 11.56 -10.61 5.12
C LEU A 88 11.65 -9.07 5.16
N ILE A 89 11.14 -8.46 6.23
CA ILE A 89 11.24 -7.01 6.45
C ILE A 89 12.70 -6.58 6.50
N ALA A 90 13.55 -7.31 7.23
CA ALA A 90 14.98 -7.03 7.34
C ALA A 90 15.69 -7.11 5.98
N LYS A 91 15.41 -8.15 5.18
CA LYS A 91 15.92 -8.31 3.82
C LYS A 91 15.60 -7.09 2.96
N HIS A 92 14.33 -6.68 2.91
CA HIS A 92 13.90 -5.54 2.09
C HIS A 92 14.42 -4.21 2.62
N ALA A 93 14.47 -4.03 3.94
CA ALA A 93 15.02 -2.84 4.57
C ALA A 93 16.50 -2.66 4.23
N ALA A 94 17.30 -3.72 4.39
CA ALA A 94 18.72 -3.75 4.04
C ALA A 94 18.94 -3.44 2.56
N ALA A 95 18.18 -4.08 1.66
CA ALA A 95 18.28 -3.86 0.22
C ALA A 95 17.98 -2.41 -0.21
N ASN A 96 17.28 -1.64 0.60
CA ASN A 96 16.89 -0.25 0.30
C ASN A 96 17.60 0.80 1.17
N GLY A 97 18.52 0.39 2.05
CA GLY A 97 19.23 1.30 2.96
C GLY A 97 18.33 1.96 4.01
N VAL A 98 17.27 1.26 4.43
CA VAL A 98 16.36 1.71 5.50
C VAL A 98 16.73 0.99 6.80
N PRO A 99 16.88 1.68 7.95
CA PRO A 99 17.09 1.01 9.22
C PRO A 99 15.98 0.01 9.53
N PHE A 100 16.34 -1.21 9.93
CA PHE A 100 15.35 -2.26 10.23
C PHE A 100 14.31 -1.80 11.26
N ALA A 101 14.74 -1.12 12.33
CA ALA A 101 13.82 -0.62 13.36
C ALA A 101 12.72 0.30 12.79
N LEU A 102 13.06 1.16 11.82
CA LEU A 102 12.09 2.04 11.15
C LEU A 102 11.14 1.22 10.27
N ALA A 103 11.67 0.28 9.49
CA ALA A 103 10.88 -0.61 8.65
C ALA A 103 9.88 -1.47 9.46
N ASP A 104 10.34 -2.10 10.54
CA ASP A 104 9.53 -2.89 11.47
C ASP A 104 8.43 -2.03 12.11
N ALA A 105 8.78 -0.82 12.55
CA ALA A 105 7.82 0.12 13.13
C ALA A 105 6.70 0.51 12.14
N VAL A 106 7.06 0.84 10.90
CA VAL A 106 6.06 1.16 9.86
C VAL A 106 5.15 -0.03 9.60
N VAL A 107 5.70 -1.23 9.34
CA VAL A 107 4.87 -2.42 9.09
C VAL A 107 3.94 -2.74 10.26
N ARG A 108 4.43 -2.59 11.50
CA ARG A 108 3.63 -2.78 12.71
C ARG A 108 2.47 -1.79 12.82
N ILE A 109 2.72 -0.51 12.53
CA ILE A 109 1.68 0.53 12.59
C ILE A 109 0.65 0.34 11.48
N GLU A 110 1.10 0.04 10.25
CA GLU A 110 0.24 -0.02 9.07
C GLU A 110 -0.69 -1.23 9.09
N SER A 111 -0.21 -2.41 9.50
CA SER A 111 -0.99 -3.65 9.36
C SER A 111 -0.98 -4.55 10.57
N ARG A 112 -0.19 -4.24 11.61
CA ARG A 112 0.12 -5.18 12.70
C ARG A 112 0.62 -6.52 12.15
N TYR A 113 1.44 -6.47 11.09
CA TYR A 113 2.00 -7.63 10.40
C TYR A 113 0.98 -8.49 9.64
N ASN A 114 -0.21 -7.96 9.31
CA ASN A 114 -1.23 -8.68 8.56
C ASN A 114 -1.07 -8.42 7.04
N PRO A 115 -0.61 -9.39 6.24
CA PRO A 115 -0.46 -9.21 4.79
C PRO A 115 -1.81 -9.13 4.05
N GLY A 116 -2.90 -9.58 4.66
CA GLY A 116 -4.24 -9.46 4.11
C GLY A 116 -4.93 -8.12 4.38
N ALA A 117 -4.31 -7.22 5.15
CA ALA A 117 -4.90 -5.95 5.55
C ALA A 117 -5.25 -5.06 4.35
N SER A 118 -6.39 -4.38 4.44
CA SER A 118 -6.83 -3.42 3.42
C SER A 118 -7.66 -2.33 4.09
N ASN A 119 -7.32 -1.07 3.86
CA ASN A 119 -8.03 0.07 4.43
C ASN A 119 -7.96 1.27 3.49
N GLY A 120 -9.08 1.93 3.21
CA GLY A 120 -9.10 3.15 2.37
C GLY A 120 -8.41 3.02 1.00
N GLY A 121 -8.42 1.82 0.41
CA GLY A 121 -7.75 1.51 -0.86
C GLY A 121 -6.24 1.21 -0.77
N ALA A 122 -5.64 1.31 0.42
CA ALA A 122 -4.30 0.82 0.70
C ALA A 122 -4.32 -0.68 1.02
N VAL A 123 -3.23 -1.41 0.67
CA VAL A 123 -3.21 -2.88 0.73
C VAL A 123 -1.92 -3.41 1.37
N GLY A 124 -2.06 -4.50 2.13
CA GLY A 124 -1.00 -5.36 2.63
C GLY A 124 -0.20 -4.79 3.79
N LEU A 125 0.99 -5.35 4.00
CA LEU A 125 1.83 -5.12 5.19
C LEU A 125 2.14 -3.65 5.44
N MET A 126 2.49 -2.93 4.38
CA MET A 126 2.90 -1.54 4.44
C MET A 126 1.76 -0.58 4.03
N GLN A 127 0.55 -1.09 3.80
CA GLN A 127 -0.60 -0.30 3.36
C GLN A 127 -0.25 0.62 2.17
N ILE A 128 0.42 0.07 1.15
CA ILE A 128 0.72 0.81 -0.07
C ILE A 128 -0.53 0.92 -0.97
N LYS A 129 -0.77 2.11 -1.54
CA LYS A 129 -1.84 2.30 -2.54
C LYS A 129 -1.44 1.66 -3.88
N PRO A 130 -2.35 0.98 -4.60
CA PRO A 130 -2.05 0.40 -5.91
C PRO A 130 -1.48 1.39 -6.92
N GLN A 131 -1.95 2.64 -6.93
CA GLN A 131 -1.41 3.69 -7.79
C GLN A 131 0.05 4.02 -7.46
N THR A 132 0.40 4.10 -6.17
CA THR A 132 1.78 4.30 -5.71
C THR A 132 2.67 3.13 -6.14
N ALA A 133 2.22 1.90 -5.94
CA ALA A 133 2.96 0.71 -6.36
C ALA A 133 3.20 0.71 -7.88
N ARG A 134 2.20 1.09 -8.68
CA ARG A 134 2.35 1.22 -10.15
C ARG A 134 3.37 2.27 -10.55
N GLY A 135 3.40 3.41 -9.85
CA GLY A 135 4.45 4.43 -10.03
C GLY A 135 5.86 3.92 -9.73
N LEU A 136 5.99 2.79 -9.03
CA LEU A 136 7.25 2.12 -8.72
C LEU A 136 7.49 0.86 -9.57
N GLY A 137 6.70 0.65 -10.64
CA GLY A 137 6.85 -0.44 -11.60
C GLY A 137 6.02 -1.69 -11.30
N TYR A 138 5.04 -1.64 -10.39
CA TYR A 138 4.10 -2.75 -10.20
C TYR A 138 3.06 -2.80 -11.32
N SER A 139 2.95 -3.93 -12.02
CA SER A 139 1.99 -4.13 -13.10
C SER A 139 0.77 -4.98 -12.72
N GLY A 140 0.75 -5.56 -11.52
CA GLY A 140 -0.33 -6.44 -11.07
C GLY A 140 -1.58 -5.71 -10.53
N GLY A 141 -2.59 -6.52 -10.18
CA GLY A 141 -3.81 -6.04 -9.52
C GLY A 141 -3.64 -5.79 -8.02
N ALA A 142 -4.62 -5.14 -7.39
CA ALA A 142 -4.57 -4.84 -5.95
C ALA A 142 -4.42 -6.10 -5.08
N ALA A 143 -5.03 -7.22 -5.47
CA ALA A 143 -4.93 -8.49 -4.74
C ALA A 143 -3.48 -8.99 -4.62
N GLY A 144 -2.63 -8.78 -5.62
CA GLY A 144 -1.23 -9.20 -5.57
C GLY A 144 -0.40 -8.43 -4.53
N LEU A 145 -0.86 -7.24 -4.10
CA LEU A 145 -0.24 -6.49 -3.00
C LEU A 145 -0.53 -7.11 -1.62
N LYS A 146 -1.37 -8.14 -1.53
CA LYS A 146 -1.51 -8.95 -0.30
C LYS A 146 -0.40 -9.99 -0.15
N ASN A 147 0.39 -10.25 -1.19
CA ASN A 147 1.58 -11.08 -1.06
C ASN A 147 2.67 -10.30 -0.28
N PRO A 148 3.23 -10.86 0.82
CA PRO A 148 4.24 -10.19 1.63
C PRO A 148 5.46 -9.69 0.83
N GLU A 149 6.03 -10.53 -0.03
CA GLU A 149 7.23 -10.22 -0.81
C GLU A 149 6.96 -9.10 -1.80
N THR A 150 5.85 -9.17 -2.54
CA THR A 150 5.41 -8.12 -3.46
C THR A 150 5.16 -6.81 -2.69
N ASN A 151 4.46 -6.87 -1.56
CA ASN A 151 4.14 -5.68 -0.79
C ASN A 151 5.39 -4.98 -0.27
N LEU A 152 6.32 -5.74 0.33
CA LEU A 152 7.58 -5.20 0.84
C LEU A 152 8.47 -4.69 -0.30
N THR A 153 8.48 -5.35 -1.46
CA THR A 153 9.24 -4.88 -2.64
C THR A 153 8.87 -3.44 -3.03
N TYR A 154 7.58 -3.08 -3.05
CA TYR A 154 7.15 -1.74 -3.46
C TYR A 154 6.99 -0.77 -2.27
N GLY A 155 6.44 -1.25 -1.16
CA GLY A 155 6.29 -0.47 0.07
C GLY A 155 7.63 0.00 0.62
N MET A 156 8.65 -0.86 0.62
CA MET A 156 9.98 -0.51 1.13
C MET A 156 10.70 0.46 0.19
N LYS A 157 10.55 0.32 -1.13
CA LYS A 157 11.05 1.31 -2.10
C LYS A 157 10.44 2.70 -1.85
N TYR A 158 9.14 2.75 -1.58
CA TYR A 158 8.45 4.00 -1.26
C TYR A 158 8.94 4.60 0.07
N LEU A 159 9.07 3.78 1.12
CA LEU A 159 9.63 4.22 2.40
C LEU A 159 11.07 4.73 2.24
N ALA A 160 11.89 4.05 1.44
CA ALA A 160 13.27 4.44 1.20
C ALA A 160 13.41 5.77 0.44
N GLN A 161 12.52 6.04 -0.52
CA GLN A 161 12.43 7.36 -1.16
C GLN A 161 12.12 8.45 -0.13
N ALA A 162 11.12 8.23 0.73
CA ALA A 162 10.81 9.15 1.83
C ALA A 162 12.00 9.34 2.79
N TYR A 163 12.72 8.26 3.10
CA TYR A 163 13.87 8.26 4.01
C TYR A 163 15.02 9.11 3.47
N ARG A 164 15.39 8.91 2.19
CA ARG A 164 16.42 9.71 1.52
C ARG A 164 16.04 11.18 1.42
N MET A 165 14.80 11.48 1.03
CA MET A 165 14.27 12.86 0.97
C MET A 165 14.18 13.56 2.34
N SER A 166 14.33 12.80 3.41
CA SER A 166 14.29 13.28 4.79
C SER A 166 15.67 13.37 5.43
N GLY A 167 16.75 13.08 4.69
CA GLY A 167 18.11 13.04 5.24
C GLY A 167 18.25 12.03 6.38
N GLY A 168 17.46 10.95 6.37
CA GLY A 168 17.48 9.93 7.41
C GLY A 168 16.65 10.24 8.67
N SER A 169 15.97 11.39 8.75
CA SER A 169 15.12 11.73 9.90
C SER A 169 13.85 10.87 9.96
N THR A 170 13.63 10.17 11.07
CA THR A 170 12.44 9.32 11.29
C THR A 170 11.13 10.10 11.13
N CYS A 171 10.96 11.23 11.84
CA CYS A 171 9.69 11.98 11.78
C CYS A 171 9.39 12.56 10.40
N ALA A 172 10.41 13.10 9.73
CA ALA A 172 10.23 13.61 8.38
C ALA A 172 9.93 12.48 7.39
N THR A 173 10.56 11.32 7.56
CA THR A 173 10.31 10.12 6.75
C THR A 173 8.87 9.66 6.85
N VAL A 174 8.37 9.44 8.06
CA VAL A 174 6.99 8.93 8.25
C VAL A 174 5.93 9.96 7.83
N MET A 175 6.20 11.26 7.99
CA MET A 175 5.35 12.31 7.43
C MET A 175 5.25 12.20 5.90
N ARG A 176 6.39 12.11 5.20
CA ARG A 176 6.44 11.95 3.74
C ARG A 176 5.86 10.63 3.26
N TYR A 177 5.96 9.58 4.07
CA TYR A 177 5.36 8.28 3.78
C TYR A 177 3.83 8.38 3.78
N GLN A 178 3.24 8.92 4.85
CA GLN A 178 1.78 9.02 4.99
C GLN A 178 1.14 10.05 4.07
N SER A 179 1.76 11.22 3.94
CA SER A 179 1.17 12.39 3.28
C SER A 179 1.68 12.62 1.86
N GLY A 180 2.50 11.70 1.35
CA GLY A 180 3.15 11.84 0.04
C GLY A 180 4.52 12.50 0.13
N HIS A 181 5.41 12.11 -0.78
CA HIS A 181 6.82 12.49 -0.74
C HIS A 181 7.09 13.99 -0.80
N TYR A 182 6.17 14.78 -1.38
CA TYR A 182 6.31 16.24 -1.50
C TYR A 182 5.71 17.01 -0.31
N ALA A 183 5.21 16.33 0.72
CA ALA A 183 4.74 16.98 1.94
C ALA A 183 5.84 17.87 2.55
N ARG A 184 5.48 19.11 2.89
CA ARG A 184 6.40 20.11 3.46
C ARG A 184 6.11 20.44 4.93
N ARG A 185 4.93 20.09 5.43
CA ARG A 185 4.48 20.41 6.80
C ARG A 185 3.79 19.21 7.42
N ALA A 186 4.08 18.96 8.69
CA ALA A 186 3.48 17.87 9.45
C ALA A 186 2.11 18.29 10.00
N SER A 187 1.11 17.44 9.78
CA SER A 187 -0.19 17.51 10.48
C SER A 187 -0.09 16.95 11.91
N ALA A 188 -1.14 17.13 12.71
CA ALA A 188 -1.25 16.50 14.04
C ALA A 188 -1.20 14.96 13.93
N ALA A 189 -1.83 14.39 12.91
CA ALA A 189 -1.79 12.95 12.65
C ALA A 189 -0.36 12.46 12.36
N ASN A 190 0.44 13.22 11.59
CA ASN A 190 1.83 12.85 11.32
C ASN A 190 2.68 12.89 12.59
N ARG A 191 2.46 13.86 13.48
CA ARG A 191 3.17 13.92 14.77
C ARG A 191 2.82 12.73 15.66
N ALA A 192 1.54 12.39 15.75
CA ALA A 192 1.09 11.20 16.48
C ALA A 192 1.67 9.91 15.90
N TYR A 193 1.75 9.80 14.56
CA TYR A 193 2.41 8.67 13.91
C TYR A 193 3.90 8.62 14.24
N CYS A 194 4.61 9.75 14.19
CA CYS A 194 6.04 9.77 14.54
C CYS A 194 6.27 9.30 15.98
N GLY A 195 5.48 9.79 16.94
CA GLY A 195 5.59 9.35 18.33
C GLY A 195 5.43 7.83 18.45
N LYS A 196 4.43 7.24 17.79
CA LYS A 196 4.25 5.78 17.75
C LYS A 196 5.46 5.05 17.14
N ALA A 197 5.99 5.55 16.03
CA ALA A 197 7.14 4.95 15.38
C ALA A 197 8.37 4.97 16.29
N GLN A 198 8.65 6.11 16.93
CA GLN A 198 9.76 6.25 17.89
C GLN A 198 9.60 5.31 19.08
N SER A 199 8.40 5.19 19.65
CA SER A 199 8.14 4.25 20.76
C SER A 199 8.37 2.80 20.35
N ILE A 200 7.97 2.39 19.14
CA ILE A 200 8.22 1.03 18.66
C ILE A 200 9.72 0.81 18.41
N MET A 201 10.41 1.77 17.79
CA MET A 201 11.84 1.68 17.53
C MET A 201 12.65 1.57 18.82
N ALA A 202 12.31 2.35 19.85
CA ALA A 202 12.96 2.27 21.16
C ALA A 202 12.75 0.91 21.86
N SER A 203 11.61 0.25 21.62
CA SER A 203 11.32 -1.08 22.19
C SER A 203 12.01 -2.25 21.48
N ALA A 204 12.65 -2.00 20.34
CA ALA A 204 13.33 -2.99 19.52
C ALA A 204 14.87 -2.96 19.66
N SER A 205 15.38 -2.11 20.54
CA SER A 205 16.81 -1.92 20.84
C SER A 205 17.22 -2.71 22.08
#